data_AF-A0A3S1AIA3-F1
#
_entry.id   AF-A0A3S1AIA3-F1
#
_cell.length_a   1.000
_cell.length_b   1.000
_cell.length_c   1.000
_cell.angle_alpha   90.00
_cell.angle_beta   90.00
_cell.angle_gamma   90.00
#
_symmetry.space_group_name_H-M   'P 1'
#
loop_
_entity.id
_entity.type
_entity.pdbx_description
1 polymer ?
#
loop_
_entity_poly.entity_id
_entity_poly.type
_entity_poly.pdbx_seq_one_letter_code
_entity_poly.pdbx_strand_id
1 'polypeptide(L)'
;MSTVIYLILALVLVVLLLFSLQYSLTRSLLRREAERNKESLARLNSLILSGEFKEAEDGLVQGRTKDALSDLERSVLSAREKADSLQEKLKGSRAKFFSFLAPYYQAKRLQYEANEVSGQLERFKRQMLVLEKASDEARRLLEQAKKDSEAVAKAVEAISKRTSYPLDDLRRGLARIDGSIKKASEARHFDSVHAREQVQETQTLIAEMQVKTSDFAKNVETFADMKHRIDREAALLKARIEKDGSLNDNRGLLANIRQVELMIADLEESMRLGETVNLRAAAVDIDRLLKDTTYVIEGVRY
;
A
#
# COMPACT_ATOMS: atom_id res chain seq x y z
N MET A 1 -34.92 -78.42 12.78
CA MET A 1 -35.43 -77.50 11.74
C MET A 1 -35.80 -76.13 12.30
N SER A 2 -36.50 -76.04 13.43
CA SER A 2 -36.95 -74.77 14.02
C SER A 2 -35.81 -73.79 14.36
N THR A 3 -34.69 -74.28 14.88
CA THR A 3 -33.50 -73.45 15.21
C THR A 3 -32.87 -72.77 13.98
N VAL A 4 -32.80 -73.47 12.85
CA VAL A 4 -32.28 -72.93 11.58
C VAL A 4 -33.23 -71.85 11.05
N ILE A 5 -34.55 -72.04 11.16
CA ILE A 5 -35.55 -71.05 10.77
C ILE A 5 -35.41 -69.77 11.60
N TYR A 6 -35.26 -69.89 12.93
CA TYR A 6 -35.06 -68.72 13.80
C TYR A 6 -33.76 -67.97 13.50
N LEU A 7 -32.68 -68.69 13.14
CA LEU A 7 -31.39 -68.08 12.80
C LEU A 7 -31.47 -67.32 11.47
N ILE A 8 -32.14 -67.88 10.47
CA ILE A 8 -32.44 -67.19 9.20
C ILE A 8 -33.32 -65.96 9.44
N LEU A 9 -34.37 -66.09 10.27
CA LEU A 9 -35.27 -64.99 10.58
C LEU A 9 -34.53 -63.84 11.28
N ALA A 10 -33.67 -64.15 12.25
CA ALA A 10 -32.84 -63.17 12.94
C ALA A 10 -31.88 -62.45 11.98
N LEU A 11 -31.24 -63.19 11.05
CA LEU A 11 -30.37 -62.61 10.03
C LEU A 11 -31.13 -61.63 9.12
N VAL A 12 -32.32 -62.02 8.64
CA VAL A 12 -33.17 -61.16 7.81
C VAL A 12 -33.56 -59.88 8.55
N LEU A 13 -33.88 -59.99 9.84
CA LEU A 13 -34.24 -58.86 10.69
C LEU A 13 -33.07 -57.89 10.88
N VAL A 14 -31.85 -58.41 11.08
CA VAL A 14 -30.63 -57.59 11.16
C VAL A 14 -30.36 -56.88 9.83
N VAL A 15 -30.49 -57.56 8.70
CA VAL A 15 -30.31 -56.95 7.37
C VAL A 15 -31.35 -55.85 7.12
N LEU A 16 -32.62 -56.08 7.46
CA LEU A 16 -33.68 -55.07 7.37
C LEU A 16 -33.40 -53.85 8.27
N LEU A 17 -32.88 -54.07 9.47
CA LEU A 17 -32.57 -53.00 10.41
C LEU A 17 -31.42 -52.13 9.89
N LEU A 18 -30.34 -52.75 9.40
CA LEU A 18 -29.25 -52.04 8.71
C LEU A 18 -29.76 -51.25 7.50
N PHE A 19 -30.68 -51.85 6.73
CA PHE A 19 -31.27 -51.21 5.55
C PHE A 19 -32.09 -49.96 5.91
N SER A 20 -32.92 -50.05 6.95
CA SER A 20 -33.71 -48.93 7.48
C SER A 20 -32.81 -47.79 7.98
N LEU A 21 -31.74 -48.13 8.72
CA LEU A 21 -30.78 -47.17 9.25
C LEU A 21 -30.06 -46.43 8.12
N GLN A 22 -29.58 -47.14 7.12
CA GLN A 22 -28.88 -46.56 5.98
C GLN A 22 -29.80 -45.69 5.11
N TYR A 23 -31.04 -46.14 4.89
CA TYR A 23 -32.05 -45.36 4.17
C TYR A 23 -32.36 -44.05 4.90
N SER A 24 -32.53 -44.11 6.23
CA SER A 24 -32.76 -42.94 7.08
C SER A 24 -31.58 -41.95 7.02
N LEU A 25 -30.33 -42.46 7.15
CA LEU A 25 -29.12 -41.64 7.07
C LEU A 25 -28.97 -40.97 5.70
N THR A 26 -29.14 -41.73 4.61
CA THR A 26 -29.02 -41.22 3.24
C THR A 26 -30.08 -40.15 2.95
N ARG A 27 -31.32 -40.39 3.38
CA ARG A 27 -32.43 -39.43 3.25
C ARG A 27 -32.18 -38.15 4.05
N SER A 28 -31.68 -38.29 5.28
CA SER A 28 -31.33 -37.15 6.14
C SER A 28 -30.22 -36.30 5.54
N LEU A 29 -29.15 -36.95 5.05
CA LEU A 29 -28.04 -36.28 4.37
C LEU A 29 -28.52 -35.51 3.13
N LEU A 30 -29.27 -36.17 2.23
CA LEU A 30 -29.78 -35.52 1.02
C LEU A 30 -30.70 -34.33 1.32
N ARG A 31 -31.55 -34.43 2.35
CA ARG A 31 -32.40 -33.31 2.79
C ARG A 31 -31.56 -32.13 3.30
N ARG A 32 -30.58 -32.41 4.16
CA ARG A 32 -29.69 -31.39 4.73
C ARG A 32 -28.90 -30.67 3.64
N GLU A 33 -28.36 -31.40 2.67
CA GLU A 33 -27.61 -30.78 1.57
C GLU A 33 -28.54 -30.01 0.61
N ALA A 34 -29.78 -30.47 0.41
CA ALA A 34 -30.78 -29.72 -0.36
C ALA A 34 -31.18 -28.39 0.30
N GLU A 35 -31.30 -28.35 1.63
CA GLU A 35 -31.55 -27.11 2.38
C GLU A 35 -30.36 -26.16 2.31
N ARG A 36 -29.14 -26.66 2.54
CA ARG A 36 -27.90 -25.88 2.42
C ARG A 36 -27.68 -25.31 1.02
N ASN A 37 -27.98 -26.09 -0.01
CA ASN A 37 -27.84 -25.64 -1.38
C ASN A 37 -28.86 -24.55 -1.73
N LYS A 38 -30.12 -24.68 -1.26
CA LYS A 38 -31.12 -23.60 -1.39
C LYS A 38 -30.66 -22.31 -0.70
N GLU A 39 -30.10 -22.42 0.50
CA GLU A 39 -29.55 -21.26 1.21
C GLU A 39 -28.37 -20.64 0.45
N SER A 40 -27.49 -21.48 -0.11
CA SER A 40 -26.36 -21.02 -0.92
C SER A 40 -26.83 -20.30 -2.18
N LEU A 41 -27.85 -20.81 -2.88
CA LEU A 41 -28.50 -20.15 -4.02
C LEU A 41 -29.10 -18.80 -3.65
N ALA A 42 -29.82 -18.71 -2.52
CA ALA A 42 -30.37 -17.45 -2.05
C ALA A 42 -29.28 -16.41 -1.81
N ARG A 43 -28.16 -16.82 -1.19
CA ARG A 43 -27.00 -15.97 -0.93
C ARG A 43 -26.24 -15.56 -2.20
N LEU A 44 -26.08 -16.47 -3.16
CA LEU A 44 -25.49 -16.16 -4.47
C LEU A 44 -26.37 -15.14 -5.21
N ASN A 45 -27.69 -15.31 -5.19
CA ASN A 45 -28.61 -14.34 -5.78
C ASN A 45 -28.54 -12.97 -5.08
N SER A 46 -28.43 -12.94 -3.75
CA SER A 46 -28.26 -11.66 -3.04
C SER A 46 -26.93 -10.99 -3.37
N LEU A 47 -25.87 -11.75 -3.63
CA LEU A 47 -24.59 -11.20 -4.08
C LEU A 47 -24.73 -10.62 -5.49
N ILE A 48 -25.36 -11.32 -6.44
CA ILE A 48 -25.57 -10.81 -7.81
C ILE A 48 -26.37 -9.51 -7.80
N LEU A 49 -27.33 -9.38 -6.89
CA LEU A 49 -28.18 -8.20 -6.73
C LEU A 49 -27.56 -7.11 -5.83
N SER A 50 -26.29 -7.24 -5.46
CA SER A 50 -25.64 -6.26 -4.58
C SER A 50 -25.46 -4.93 -5.29
N GLY A 51 -25.38 -3.84 -4.51
CA GLY A 51 -25.24 -2.50 -5.05
C GLY A 51 -23.98 -2.33 -5.88
N GLU A 52 -22.91 -3.04 -5.52
CA GLU A 52 -21.58 -2.95 -6.13
C GLU A 52 -21.59 -3.45 -7.58
N PHE A 53 -22.27 -4.56 -7.88
CA PHE A 53 -22.42 -5.02 -9.26
C PHE A 53 -23.29 -4.09 -10.07
N LYS A 54 -24.37 -3.58 -9.46
CA LYS A 54 -25.24 -2.60 -10.13
C LYS A 54 -24.50 -1.31 -10.45
N GLU A 55 -23.69 -0.79 -9.53
CA GLU A 55 -22.86 0.39 -9.78
C GLU A 55 -21.81 0.14 -10.88
N ALA A 56 -21.27 -1.07 -10.98
CA ALA A 56 -20.38 -1.46 -12.07
C ALA A 56 -21.10 -1.56 -13.43
N GLU A 57 -22.33 -2.08 -13.45
CA GLU A 57 -23.19 -2.16 -14.64
C GLU A 57 -23.63 -0.76 -15.11
N ASP A 58 -24.01 0.11 -14.19
CA ASP A 58 -24.40 1.50 -14.43
C ASP A 58 -23.20 2.39 -14.87
N GLY A 59 -21.98 1.84 -14.90
CA GLY A 59 -20.76 2.53 -15.31
C GLY A 59 -20.24 3.55 -14.30
N LEU A 60 -20.74 3.51 -13.07
CA LEU A 60 -20.27 4.31 -11.94
C LEU A 60 -18.91 3.83 -11.44
N VAL A 61 -18.59 2.55 -11.65
CA VAL A 61 -17.27 1.97 -11.38
C VAL A 61 -16.48 1.78 -12.68
N GLN A 62 -15.20 2.11 -12.67
CA GLN A 62 -14.28 2.05 -13.81
C GLN A 62 -12.94 1.41 -13.41
N GLY A 63 -12.10 1.13 -14.42
CA GLY A 63 -10.73 0.66 -14.23
C GLY A 63 -10.62 -0.67 -13.47
N ARG A 64 -9.66 -0.75 -12.54
CA ARG A 64 -9.30 -1.99 -11.85
C ARG A 64 -10.41 -2.49 -10.93
N THR A 65 -11.14 -1.60 -10.25
CA THR A 65 -12.30 -2.00 -9.46
C THR A 65 -13.37 -2.64 -10.35
N LYS A 66 -13.63 -2.08 -11.54
CA LYS A 66 -14.59 -2.65 -12.49
C LYS A 66 -14.15 -4.04 -12.96
N ASP A 67 -12.89 -4.20 -13.36
CA ASP A 67 -12.36 -5.49 -13.81
C ASP A 67 -12.49 -6.56 -12.71
N ALA A 68 -12.16 -6.21 -11.46
CA ALA A 68 -12.30 -7.11 -10.32
C ALA A 68 -13.76 -7.48 -10.03
N LEU A 69 -14.69 -6.53 -10.15
CA LEU A 69 -16.13 -6.79 -10.01
C LEU A 69 -16.67 -7.67 -11.14
N SER A 70 -16.29 -7.41 -12.40
CA SER A 70 -16.71 -8.22 -13.53
C SER A 70 -16.20 -9.67 -13.45
N ASP A 71 -14.96 -9.87 -13.00
CA ASP A 71 -14.42 -11.23 -12.78
C ASP A 71 -15.11 -11.96 -11.63
N LEU A 72 -15.44 -11.22 -10.56
CA LEU A 72 -16.21 -11.75 -9.44
C LEU A 72 -17.63 -12.12 -9.86
N GLU A 73 -18.30 -11.27 -10.64
CA GLU A 73 -19.64 -11.50 -11.19
C GLU A 73 -19.68 -12.79 -12.01
N ARG A 74 -18.77 -12.95 -12.97
CA ARG A 74 -18.65 -14.18 -13.78
C ARG A 74 -18.44 -15.42 -12.91
N SER A 75 -17.62 -15.30 -11.87
CA SER A 75 -17.35 -16.40 -10.94
C SER A 75 -18.59 -16.76 -10.10
N VAL A 76 -19.35 -15.75 -9.66
CA VAL A 76 -20.61 -15.92 -8.91
C VAL A 76 -21.68 -16.54 -9.80
N LEU A 77 -21.81 -16.12 -11.06
CA LEU A 77 -22.73 -16.70 -12.04
C LEU A 77 -22.41 -18.18 -12.31
N SER A 78 -21.13 -18.51 -12.53
CA SER A 78 -20.70 -19.91 -12.71
C SER A 78 -20.99 -20.76 -11.47
N ALA A 79 -20.78 -20.23 -10.26
CA ALA A 79 -21.11 -20.93 -9.03
C ALA A 79 -22.62 -21.12 -8.84
N ARG A 80 -23.43 -20.14 -9.30
CA ARG A 80 -24.90 -20.25 -9.32
C ARG A 80 -25.35 -21.37 -10.25
N GLU A 81 -24.82 -21.44 -11.47
CA GLU A 81 -25.13 -22.54 -12.41
C GLU A 81 -24.80 -23.91 -11.82
N LYS A 82 -23.65 -24.03 -11.14
CA LYS A 82 -23.27 -25.25 -10.41
C LYS A 82 -24.26 -25.56 -9.28
N ALA A 83 -24.68 -24.55 -8.52
CA ALA A 83 -25.63 -24.71 -7.43
C ALA A 83 -27.04 -25.10 -7.93
N ASP A 84 -27.47 -24.55 -9.07
CA ASP A 84 -28.74 -24.91 -9.72
C ASP A 84 -28.68 -26.36 -10.25
N SER A 85 -27.60 -26.75 -10.93
CA SER A 85 -27.37 -28.15 -11.35
C SER A 85 -27.34 -29.11 -10.15
N LEU A 86 -26.69 -28.73 -9.05
CA LEU A 86 -26.68 -29.49 -7.81
C LEU A 86 -28.09 -29.60 -7.21
N GLN A 87 -28.90 -28.55 -7.26
CA GLN A 87 -30.29 -28.56 -6.80
C GLN A 87 -31.12 -29.57 -7.59
N GLU A 88 -30.96 -29.61 -8.91
CA GLU A 88 -31.64 -30.59 -9.77
C GLU A 88 -31.19 -32.02 -9.47
N LYS A 89 -29.88 -32.26 -9.32
CA LYS A 89 -29.35 -33.57 -8.91
C LYS A 89 -29.90 -34.00 -7.55
N LEU A 90 -29.99 -33.09 -6.58
CA LEU A 90 -30.54 -33.38 -5.25
C LEU A 90 -32.04 -33.68 -5.29
N LYS A 91 -32.82 -32.97 -6.12
CA LYS A 91 -34.25 -33.26 -6.35
C LYS A 91 -34.48 -34.60 -7.06
N GLY A 92 -33.64 -34.93 -8.04
CA GLY A 92 -33.69 -36.18 -8.81
C GLY A 92 -33.18 -37.41 -8.03
N SER A 93 -32.31 -37.20 -7.04
CA SER A 93 -31.74 -38.26 -6.22
C SER A 93 -32.74 -38.73 -5.15
N ARG A 94 -33.62 -39.66 -5.52
CA ARG A 94 -34.42 -40.41 -4.53
C ARG A 94 -33.60 -41.56 -3.97
N ALA A 95 -33.65 -41.77 -2.66
CA ALA A 95 -33.06 -42.94 -2.02
C ALA A 95 -33.75 -44.21 -2.56
N LYS A 96 -33.07 -44.97 -3.44
CA LYS A 96 -33.61 -46.24 -3.96
C LYS A 96 -33.53 -47.31 -2.87
N PHE A 97 -34.67 -47.96 -2.61
CA PHE A 97 -34.86 -48.94 -1.53
C PHE A 97 -34.20 -50.31 -1.79
N PHE A 98 -33.44 -50.50 -2.88
CA PHE A 98 -32.88 -51.83 -3.23
C PHE A 98 -31.40 -51.82 -3.64
N SER A 99 -30.67 -50.70 -3.55
CA SER A 99 -29.23 -50.67 -3.86
C SER A 99 -28.40 -50.26 -2.66
N PHE A 100 -27.49 -51.14 -2.23
CA PHE A 100 -26.82 -51.07 -0.93
C PHE A 100 -25.69 -50.04 -0.84
N LEU A 101 -24.98 -49.72 -1.92
CA LEU A 101 -23.80 -48.83 -1.85
C LEU A 101 -23.94 -47.57 -2.71
N ALA A 102 -24.52 -47.70 -3.90
CA ALA A 102 -24.62 -46.60 -4.87
C ALA A 102 -25.29 -45.31 -4.33
N PRO A 103 -26.41 -45.36 -3.57
CA PRO A 103 -27.09 -44.16 -3.10
C PRO A 103 -26.28 -43.40 -2.05
N TYR A 104 -25.53 -44.11 -1.20
CA TYR A 104 -24.69 -43.50 -0.19
C TYR A 104 -23.50 -42.79 -0.83
N TYR A 105 -22.80 -43.44 -1.77
CA TYR A 105 -21.71 -42.80 -2.51
C TYR A 105 -22.20 -41.60 -3.32
N GLN A 106 -23.37 -41.69 -3.94
CA GLN A 106 -24.00 -40.58 -4.64
C GLN A 106 -24.32 -39.42 -3.69
N ALA A 107 -24.91 -39.68 -2.52
CA ALA A 107 -25.18 -38.66 -1.52
C ALA A 107 -23.89 -38.01 -1.01
N LYS A 108 -22.81 -38.79 -0.82
CA LYS A 108 -21.49 -38.28 -0.45
C LYS A 108 -20.85 -37.40 -1.51
N ARG A 109 -20.99 -37.76 -2.79
CA ARG A 109 -20.54 -36.92 -3.91
C ARG A 109 -21.31 -35.60 -3.96
N LEU A 110 -22.63 -35.64 -3.81
CA LEU A 110 -23.45 -34.43 -3.78
C LEU A 110 -23.13 -33.54 -2.57
N GLN A 111 -22.82 -34.14 -1.42
CA GLN A 111 -22.31 -33.42 -0.25
C GLN A 111 -20.97 -32.73 -0.54
N TYR A 112 -20.06 -33.37 -1.27
CA TYR A 112 -18.80 -32.75 -1.68
C TYR A 112 -19.04 -31.56 -2.62
N GLU A 113 -19.88 -31.73 -3.64
CA GLU A 113 -20.27 -30.64 -4.56
C GLU A 113 -20.92 -29.47 -3.78
N ALA A 114 -21.80 -29.75 -2.81
CA ALA A 114 -22.41 -28.74 -1.95
C ALA A 114 -21.38 -27.97 -1.11
N ASN A 115 -20.40 -28.68 -0.55
CA ASN A 115 -19.31 -28.05 0.20
C ASN A 115 -18.41 -27.20 -0.69
N GLU A 116 -18.16 -27.59 -1.94
CA GLU A 116 -17.41 -26.80 -2.91
C GLU A 116 -18.11 -25.45 -3.20
N VAL A 117 -19.40 -25.49 -3.51
CA VAL A 117 -20.22 -24.29 -3.76
C VAL A 117 -20.23 -23.38 -2.53
N SER A 118 -20.44 -23.95 -1.33
CA SER A 118 -20.39 -23.19 -0.08
C SER A 118 -19.02 -22.56 0.16
N GLY A 119 -17.93 -23.29 -0.12
CA GLY A 119 -16.57 -22.78 -0.04
C GLY A 119 -16.28 -21.65 -1.03
N GLN A 120 -16.84 -21.71 -2.24
CA GLN A 120 -16.76 -20.64 -3.25
C GLN A 120 -17.52 -19.39 -2.78
N LEU A 121 -18.74 -19.55 -2.27
CA LEU A 121 -19.55 -18.45 -1.74
C LEU A 121 -18.81 -17.66 -0.66
N GLU A 122 -18.16 -18.33 0.29
CA GLU A 122 -17.39 -17.66 1.35
C GLU A 122 -16.12 -16.97 0.81
N ARG A 123 -15.55 -17.44 -0.30
CA ARG A 123 -14.47 -16.71 -1.00
C ARG A 123 -15.01 -15.45 -1.67
N PHE A 124 -16.14 -15.52 -2.35
CA PHE A 124 -16.75 -14.36 -3.02
C PHE A 124 -17.14 -13.27 -2.03
N LYS A 125 -17.75 -13.62 -0.89
CA LYS A 125 -18.05 -12.66 0.19
C LYS A 125 -16.79 -11.95 0.69
N ARG A 126 -15.69 -12.68 0.88
CA ARG A 126 -14.42 -12.08 1.30
C ARG A 126 -13.86 -11.15 0.23
N GLN A 127 -13.95 -11.53 -1.04
CA GLN A 127 -13.51 -10.67 -2.15
C GLN A 127 -14.34 -9.38 -2.21
N MET A 128 -15.67 -9.47 -2.08
CA MET A 128 -16.55 -8.30 -2.04
C MET A 128 -16.19 -7.37 -0.86
N LEU A 129 -16.04 -7.94 0.34
CA LEU A 129 -15.62 -7.19 1.52
C LEU A 129 -14.25 -6.51 1.34
N VAL A 130 -13.32 -7.12 0.61
CA VAL A 130 -12.02 -6.51 0.30
C VAL A 130 -12.19 -5.29 -0.63
N LEU A 131 -13.07 -5.38 -1.64
CA LEU A 131 -13.36 -4.27 -2.55
C LEU A 131 -14.06 -3.11 -1.83
N GLU A 132 -15.04 -3.40 -0.98
CA GLU A 132 -15.70 -2.41 -0.11
C GLU A 132 -14.68 -1.72 0.80
N LYS A 133 -13.85 -2.51 1.49
CA LYS A 133 -12.80 -1.99 2.38
C LYS A 133 -11.78 -1.13 1.64
N ALA A 134 -11.47 -1.44 0.37
CA ALA A 134 -10.54 -0.65 -0.42
C ALA A 134 -11.02 0.80 -0.58
N SER A 135 -12.32 1.04 -0.70
CA SER A 135 -12.90 2.39 -0.79
C SER A 135 -12.75 3.17 0.53
N ASP A 136 -13.11 2.54 1.65
CA ASP A 136 -12.97 3.15 2.98
C ASP A 136 -11.50 3.40 3.34
N GLU A 137 -10.64 2.45 3.02
CA GLU A 137 -9.19 2.55 3.22
C GLU A 137 -8.61 3.69 2.37
N ALA A 138 -8.94 3.75 1.07
CA ALA A 138 -8.53 4.85 0.20
C ALA A 138 -8.96 6.21 0.76
N ARG A 139 -10.19 6.34 1.27
CA ARG A 139 -10.67 7.58 1.89
C ARG A 139 -9.86 7.95 3.13
N ARG A 140 -9.62 6.99 4.04
CA ARG A 140 -8.84 7.23 5.26
C ARG A 140 -7.41 7.63 4.95
N LEU A 141 -6.76 6.89 4.05
CA LEU A 141 -5.38 7.16 3.65
C LEU A 141 -5.27 8.52 2.95
N LEU A 142 -6.25 8.90 2.10
CA LEU A 142 -6.24 10.18 1.40
C LEU A 142 -6.35 11.35 2.38
N GLU A 143 -7.21 11.22 3.39
CA GLU A 143 -7.35 12.23 4.44
C GLU A 143 -6.06 12.37 5.26
N GLN A 144 -5.41 11.24 5.56
CA GLN A 144 -4.11 11.24 6.21
C GLN A 144 -3.04 11.91 5.35
N ALA A 145 -2.96 11.58 4.05
CA ALA A 145 -2.03 12.18 3.11
C ALA A 145 -2.20 13.71 3.00
N LYS A 146 -3.44 14.23 3.03
CA LYS A 146 -3.70 15.67 3.07
C LYS A 146 -3.13 16.32 4.32
N LYS A 147 -3.39 15.74 5.49
CA LYS A 147 -2.88 16.25 6.78
C LYS A 147 -1.36 16.26 6.82
N ASP A 148 -0.74 15.16 6.36
CA ASP A 148 0.72 15.04 6.36
C ASP A 148 1.36 15.99 5.34
N SER A 149 0.77 16.16 4.15
CA SER A 149 1.20 17.17 3.16
C SER A 149 1.13 18.59 3.74
N GLU A 150 0.02 18.93 4.42
CA GLU A 150 -0.15 20.24 5.07
C GLU A 150 0.92 20.48 6.16
N ALA A 151 1.26 19.46 6.95
CA ALA A 151 2.32 19.55 7.94
C ALA A 151 3.70 19.82 7.31
N VAL A 152 4.01 19.15 6.20
CA VAL A 152 5.25 19.40 5.43
C VAL A 152 5.24 20.81 4.84
N ALA A 153 4.13 21.26 4.26
CA ALA A 153 4.00 22.60 3.70
C ALA A 153 4.26 23.67 4.75
N LYS A 154 3.70 23.53 5.96
CA LYS A 154 3.96 24.42 7.10
C LYS A 154 5.44 24.43 7.50
N ALA A 155 6.10 23.28 7.49
CA ALA A 155 7.53 23.19 7.78
C ALA A 155 8.37 23.93 6.73
N VAL A 156 8.09 23.74 5.43
CA VAL A 156 8.75 24.46 4.33
C VAL A 156 8.52 25.97 4.44
N GLU A 157 7.29 26.39 4.75
CA GLU A 157 6.95 27.81 4.95
C GLU A 157 7.70 28.42 6.14
N ALA A 158 7.81 27.69 7.26
CA ALA A 158 8.57 28.14 8.43
C ALA A 158 10.06 28.34 8.12
N ILE A 159 10.66 27.42 7.34
CA ILE A 159 12.05 27.56 6.89
C ILE A 159 12.18 28.78 5.98
N SER A 160 11.30 28.93 4.99
CA SER A 160 11.29 30.06 4.05
C SER A 160 11.17 31.40 4.78
N LYS A 161 10.30 31.51 5.79
CA LYS A 161 10.17 32.72 6.63
C LYS A 161 11.43 33.00 7.44
N ARG A 162 12.07 31.96 7.99
CA ARG A 162 13.27 32.09 8.82
C ARG A 162 14.49 32.53 8.00
N THR A 163 14.66 32.00 6.79
CA THR A 163 15.84 32.26 5.95
C THR A 163 15.61 33.31 4.86
N SER A 164 14.37 33.68 4.59
CA SER A 164 13.96 34.43 3.40
C SER A 164 14.30 33.73 2.07
N TYR A 165 14.54 32.42 2.08
CA TYR A 165 14.82 31.65 0.88
C TYR A 165 13.53 31.29 0.12
N PRO A 166 13.54 31.30 -1.22
CA PRO A 166 12.40 30.89 -2.05
C PRO A 166 12.11 29.38 -1.95
N LEU A 167 13.14 28.53 -1.78
CA LEU A 167 13.02 27.07 -1.62
C LEU A 167 12.26 26.39 -2.78
N ASP A 168 12.56 26.79 -4.02
CA ASP A 168 11.86 26.35 -5.23
C ASP A 168 11.80 24.83 -5.37
N ASP A 169 12.84 24.09 -5.00
CA ASP A 169 12.87 22.62 -5.04
C ASP A 169 11.85 21.98 -4.10
N LEU A 170 11.79 22.46 -2.86
CA LEU A 170 10.84 21.95 -1.86
C LEU A 170 9.41 22.30 -2.27
N ARG A 171 9.19 23.52 -2.80
CA ARG A 171 7.88 23.96 -3.32
C ARG A 171 7.42 23.14 -4.53
N ARG A 172 8.33 22.84 -5.47
CA ARG A 172 8.03 21.97 -6.61
C ARG A 172 7.62 20.58 -6.16
N GLY A 173 8.30 20.01 -5.17
CA GLY A 173 7.92 18.70 -4.66
C GLY A 173 6.59 18.71 -3.88
N LEU A 174 6.27 19.78 -3.15
CA LEU A 174 4.93 19.97 -2.56
C LEU A 174 3.84 20.02 -3.64
N ALA A 175 4.06 20.79 -4.72
CA ALA A 175 3.13 20.85 -5.84
C ALA A 175 2.92 19.48 -6.52
N ARG A 176 3.98 18.64 -6.57
CA ARG A 176 3.89 17.26 -7.05
C ARG A 176 3.03 16.40 -6.11
N ILE A 177 3.22 16.50 -4.79
CA ILE A 177 2.40 15.81 -3.78
C ILE A 177 0.94 16.22 -3.93
N ASP A 178 0.63 17.51 -4.00
CA ASP A 178 -0.74 18.02 -4.17
C ASP A 178 -1.37 17.51 -5.47
N GLY A 179 -0.60 17.49 -6.56
CA GLY A 179 -1.03 16.89 -7.83
C GLY A 179 -1.38 15.41 -7.69
N SER A 180 -0.58 14.63 -6.97
CA SER A 180 -0.87 13.21 -6.70
C SER A 180 -2.08 13.01 -5.78
N ILE A 181 -2.23 13.81 -4.72
CA ILE A 181 -3.42 13.82 -3.86
C ILE A 181 -4.68 14.08 -4.68
N LYS A 182 -4.63 15.05 -5.60
CA LYS A 182 -5.76 15.39 -6.47
C LYS A 182 -6.13 14.22 -7.39
N LYS A 183 -5.15 13.61 -8.05
CA LYS A 183 -5.37 12.42 -8.90
C LYS A 183 -5.98 11.26 -8.11
N ALA A 184 -5.45 10.98 -6.92
CA ALA A 184 -5.98 9.93 -6.06
C ALA A 184 -7.42 10.23 -5.60
N SER A 185 -7.73 11.51 -5.32
CA SER A 185 -9.09 11.94 -4.98
C SER A 185 -10.06 11.77 -6.15
N GLU A 186 -9.65 12.10 -7.37
CA GLU A 186 -10.45 11.94 -8.59
C GLU A 186 -10.69 10.45 -8.88
N ALA A 187 -9.63 9.63 -8.82
CA ALA A 187 -9.71 8.19 -9.03
C ALA A 187 -10.68 7.52 -8.05
N ARG A 188 -10.72 7.95 -6.79
CA ARG A 188 -11.57 7.37 -5.74
C ARG A 188 -13.05 7.32 -6.10
N HIS A 189 -13.53 8.25 -6.92
CA HIS A 189 -14.94 8.32 -7.30
C HIS A 189 -15.38 7.18 -8.23
N PHE A 190 -14.45 6.56 -8.95
CA PHE A 190 -14.76 5.59 -9.99
C PHE A 190 -13.91 4.31 -9.89
N ASP A 191 -12.70 4.38 -9.31
CA ASP A 191 -11.77 3.27 -9.17
C ASP A 191 -11.12 3.31 -7.76
N SER A 192 -11.82 2.76 -6.78
CA SER A 192 -11.39 2.71 -5.38
C SER A 192 -10.08 1.95 -5.17
N VAL A 193 -9.83 0.89 -5.95
CA VAL A 193 -8.62 0.06 -5.87
C VAL A 193 -7.43 0.87 -6.37
N HIS A 194 -7.55 1.49 -7.54
CA HIS A 194 -6.49 2.32 -8.08
C HIS A 194 -6.24 3.56 -7.22
N ALA A 195 -7.30 4.19 -6.69
CA ALA A 195 -7.16 5.29 -5.76
C ALA A 195 -6.33 4.91 -4.52
N ARG A 196 -6.59 3.73 -3.94
CA ARG A 196 -5.81 3.24 -2.80
C ARG A 196 -4.32 3.13 -3.12
N GLU A 197 -3.97 2.57 -4.28
CA GLU A 197 -2.58 2.44 -4.73
C GLU A 197 -1.94 3.83 -4.93
N GLN A 198 -2.64 4.75 -5.60
CA GLN A 198 -2.14 6.12 -5.81
C GLN A 198 -1.92 6.86 -4.48
N VAL A 199 -2.79 6.66 -3.49
CA VAL A 199 -2.59 7.24 -2.16
C VAL A 199 -1.35 6.65 -1.48
N GLN A 200 -1.12 5.34 -1.58
CA GLN A 200 0.07 4.71 -0.99
C GLN A 200 1.35 5.28 -1.62
N GLU A 201 1.40 5.43 -2.94
CA GLU A 201 2.51 6.10 -3.63
C GLU A 201 2.69 7.55 -3.16
N THR A 202 1.58 8.27 -2.98
CA THR A 202 1.58 9.64 -2.46
C THR A 202 2.14 9.72 -1.03
N GLN A 203 1.82 8.75 -0.17
CA GLN A 203 2.36 8.68 1.18
C GLN A 203 3.88 8.47 1.17
N THR A 204 4.41 7.66 0.25
CA THR A 204 5.86 7.53 0.07
C THR A 204 6.50 8.86 -0.31
N LEU A 205 5.92 9.61 -1.26
CA LEU A 205 6.41 10.94 -1.64
C LEU A 205 6.37 11.93 -0.48
N ILE A 206 5.33 11.88 0.35
CA ILE A 206 5.21 12.72 1.55
C ILE A 206 6.31 12.36 2.56
N ALA A 207 6.54 11.08 2.83
CA ALA A 207 7.58 10.64 3.76
C ALA A 207 8.98 11.05 3.29
N GLU A 208 9.28 10.91 2.00
CA GLU A 208 10.54 11.39 1.41
C GLU A 208 10.69 12.91 1.57
N MET A 209 9.62 13.67 1.33
CA MET A 209 9.64 15.11 1.50
C MET A 209 9.77 15.55 2.96
N GLN A 210 9.16 14.81 3.90
CA GLN A 210 9.33 15.04 5.34
C GLN A 210 10.81 14.91 5.74
N VAL A 211 11.47 13.84 5.30
CA VAL A 211 12.91 13.65 5.55
C VAL A 211 13.73 14.76 4.91
N LYS A 212 13.49 15.05 3.62
CA LYS A 212 14.19 16.13 2.90
C LYS A 212 14.04 17.48 3.60
N THR A 213 12.83 17.83 4.04
CA THR A 213 12.55 19.10 4.73
C THR A 213 13.22 19.16 6.11
N SER A 214 13.20 18.05 6.86
CA SER A 214 13.85 17.94 8.17
C SER A 214 15.37 18.09 8.08
N ASP A 215 15.99 17.40 7.12
CA ASP A 215 17.43 17.48 6.91
C ASP A 215 17.84 18.86 6.37
N PHE A 216 17.04 19.45 5.48
CA PHE A 216 17.25 20.81 5.02
C PHE A 216 17.17 21.82 6.18
N ALA A 217 16.23 21.66 7.12
CA ALA A 217 16.13 22.53 8.29
C ALA A 217 17.38 22.50 9.16
N LYS A 218 17.97 21.31 9.38
CA LYS A 218 19.24 21.13 10.10
C LYS A 218 20.42 21.73 9.33
N ASN A 219 20.43 21.56 8.01
CA ASN A 219 21.45 22.13 7.15
C ASN A 219 21.44 23.66 7.17
N VAL A 220 20.27 24.30 7.23
CA VAL A 220 20.16 25.75 7.38
C VAL A 220 20.89 26.24 8.63
N GLU A 221 20.70 25.57 9.76
CA GLU A 221 21.35 25.94 11.03
C GLU A 221 22.86 25.70 10.95
N THR A 222 23.27 24.53 10.47
CA THR A 222 24.68 24.17 10.31
C THR A 222 25.40 25.12 9.35
N PHE A 223 24.75 25.52 8.25
CA PHE A 223 25.31 26.44 7.26
C PHE A 223 25.49 27.84 7.85
N ALA A 224 24.53 28.35 8.62
CA ALA A 224 24.64 29.66 9.26
C ALA A 224 25.84 29.72 10.21
N ASP A 225 26.01 28.71 11.06
CA ASP A 225 27.15 28.61 11.99
C ASP A 225 28.48 28.51 11.24
N MET A 226 28.52 27.65 10.21
CA MET A 226 29.70 27.44 9.36
C MET A 226 30.10 28.73 8.64
N LYS A 227 29.15 29.42 8.00
CA LYS A 227 29.38 30.68 7.27
C LYS A 227 29.97 31.74 8.20
N HIS A 228 29.36 31.95 9.37
CA HIS A 228 29.86 32.93 10.34
C HIS A 228 31.27 32.60 10.86
N ARG A 229 31.59 31.31 11.08
CA ARG A 229 32.96 30.89 11.45
C ARG A 229 33.96 31.20 10.34
N ILE A 230 33.65 30.80 9.10
CA ILE A 230 34.54 31.00 7.96
C ILE A 230 34.74 32.48 7.67
N ASP A 231 33.69 33.29 7.67
CA ASP A 231 33.78 34.74 7.42
C ASP A 231 34.73 35.41 8.43
N ARG A 232 34.68 35.00 9.70
CA ARG A 232 35.60 35.48 10.74
C ARG A 232 37.04 35.07 10.46
N GLU A 233 37.28 33.79 10.15
CA GLU A 233 38.62 33.28 9.86
C GLU A 233 39.22 33.91 8.60
N ALA A 234 38.45 33.99 7.52
CA ALA A 234 38.83 34.64 6.27
C ALA A 234 39.18 36.12 6.48
N ALA A 235 38.38 36.87 7.27
CA ALA A 235 38.67 38.27 7.59
C ALA A 235 39.97 38.43 8.39
N LEU A 236 40.23 37.54 9.37
CA LEU A 236 41.47 37.55 10.14
C LEU A 236 42.69 37.24 9.26
N LEU A 237 42.61 36.24 8.39
CA LEU A 237 43.69 35.88 7.47
C LEU A 237 43.96 37.00 6.47
N LYS A 238 42.91 37.61 5.91
CA LYS A 238 43.05 38.74 4.99
C LYS A 238 43.75 39.94 5.66
N ALA A 239 43.36 40.30 6.88
CA ALA A 239 44.01 41.38 7.63
C ALA A 239 45.49 41.06 7.94
N ARG A 240 45.83 39.79 8.21
CA ARG A 240 47.22 39.36 8.40
C ARG A 240 48.04 39.48 7.12
N ILE A 241 47.49 39.01 5.99
CA ILE A 241 48.12 39.08 4.66
C ILE A 241 48.40 40.54 4.26
N GLU A 242 47.45 41.44 4.49
CA GLU A 242 47.59 42.86 4.19
C GLU A 242 48.67 43.54 5.04
N LYS A 243 48.85 43.10 6.30
CA LYS A 243 49.88 43.62 7.21
C LYS A 243 51.30 43.21 6.81
N ASP A 244 51.48 42.07 6.13
CA ASP A 244 52.79 41.51 5.79
C ASP A 244 53.46 42.20 4.58
N GLY A 245 52.76 43.11 3.90
CA GLY A 245 53.35 44.09 2.96
C GLY A 245 53.84 43.57 1.60
N SER A 246 54.09 42.25 1.44
CA SER A 246 54.47 41.65 0.15
C SER A 246 53.25 41.18 -0.65
N LEU A 247 52.65 42.07 -1.44
CA LEU A 247 51.49 41.76 -2.28
C LEU A 247 51.78 40.73 -3.37
N ASN A 248 53.03 40.58 -3.83
CA ASN A 248 53.39 39.60 -4.87
C ASN A 248 53.53 38.19 -4.31
N ASP A 249 54.08 38.03 -3.11
CA ASP A 249 54.24 36.71 -2.46
C ASP A 249 52.90 36.18 -1.92
N ASN A 250 51.96 37.09 -1.59
CA ASN A 250 50.68 36.74 -0.98
C ASN A 250 49.51 36.52 -1.98
N ARG A 251 49.76 36.60 -3.30
CA ARG A 251 48.69 36.44 -4.32
C ARG A 251 47.99 35.08 -4.24
N GLY A 252 48.73 34.00 -4.00
CA GLY A 252 48.17 32.65 -3.86
C GLY A 252 47.26 32.51 -2.64
N LEU A 253 47.61 33.18 -1.53
CA LEU A 253 46.83 33.16 -0.29
C LEU A 253 45.50 33.91 -0.44
N LEU A 254 45.53 35.08 -1.09
CA LEU A 254 44.30 35.82 -1.42
C LEU A 254 43.41 35.04 -2.42
N ALA A 255 44.01 34.27 -3.34
CA ALA A 255 43.26 33.41 -4.24
C ALA A 255 42.53 32.28 -3.49
N ASN A 256 43.16 31.65 -2.49
CA ASN A 256 42.51 30.64 -1.64
C ASN A 256 41.32 31.23 -0.86
N ILE A 257 41.48 32.41 -0.26
CA ILE A 257 40.38 33.09 0.44
C ILE A 257 39.22 33.38 -0.52
N ARG A 258 39.52 33.88 -1.73
CA ARG A 258 38.51 34.12 -2.75
C ARG A 258 37.81 32.83 -3.21
N GLN A 259 38.54 31.72 -3.30
CA GLN A 259 37.94 30.41 -3.61
C GLN A 259 36.98 29.96 -2.51
N VAL A 260 37.32 30.17 -1.23
CA VAL A 260 36.44 29.90 -0.10
C VAL A 260 35.16 30.74 -0.18
N GLU A 261 35.27 32.05 -0.48
CA GLU A 261 34.12 32.94 -0.65
C GLU A 261 33.19 32.45 -1.78
N LEU A 262 33.75 31.99 -2.91
CA LEU A 262 32.98 31.42 -4.01
C LEU A 262 32.28 30.12 -3.61
N MET A 263 32.96 29.22 -2.90
CA MET A 263 32.35 27.99 -2.42
C MET A 263 31.19 28.27 -1.45
N ILE A 264 31.31 29.26 -0.56
CA ILE A 264 30.20 29.67 0.31
C ILE A 264 29.02 30.22 -0.49
N ALA A 265 29.30 31.07 -1.49
CA ALA A 265 28.26 31.64 -2.34
C ALA A 265 27.50 30.55 -3.12
N ASP A 266 28.19 29.56 -3.66
CA ASP A 266 27.59 28.42 -4.35
C ASP A 266 26.71 27.58 -3.39
N LEU A 267 27.20 27.32 -2.17
CA LEU A 267 26.42 26.62 -1.14
C LEU A 267 25.18 27.42 -0.74
N GLU A 268 25.31 28.74 -0.58
CA GLU A 268 24.19 29.64 -0.24
C GLU A 268 23.14 29.62 -1.34
N GLU A 269 23.55 29.61 -2.61
CA GLU A 269 22.63 29.52 -3.75
C GLU A 269 21.88 28.18 -3.77
N SER A 270 22.58 27.04 -3.61
CA SER A 270 21.92 25.74 -3.50
C SER A 270 20.96 25.68 -2.32
N MET A 271 21.34 26.24 -1.16
CA MET A 271 20.44 26.35 -0.01
C MET A 271 19.25 27.27 -0.33
N ARG A 272 19.45 28.37 -1.05
CA ARG A 272 18.37 29.29 -1.46
C ARG A 272 17.33 28.58 -2.34
N LEU A 273 17.79 27.71 -3.23
CA LEU A 273 16.93 26.89 -4.09
C LEU A 273 16.24 25.75 -3.35
N GLY A 274 16.70 25.37 -2.15
CA GLY A 274 16.15 24.24 -1.38
C GLY A 274 16.74 22.89 -1.77
N GLU A 275 17.94 22.89 -2.36
CA GLU A 275 18.65 21.69 -2.78
C GLU A 275 19.25 20.95 -1.57
N THR A 276 19.47 19.65 -1.72
CA THR A 276 20.21 18.87 -0.71
C THR A 276 21.70 19.10 -0.88
N VAL A 277 22.32 19.69 0.13
CA VAL A 277 23.75 20.03 0.12
C VAL A 277 24.50 19.18 1.15
N ASN A 278 25.67 18.65 0.77
CA ASN A 278 26.56 17.98 1.71
C ASN A 278 27.48 18.99 2.40
N LEU A 279 26.94 19.67 3.40
CA LEU A 279 27.68 20.71 4.15
C LEU A 279 28.93 20.18 4.84
N ARG A 280 28.96 18.91 5.25
CA ARG A 280 30.14 18.32 5.88
C ARG A 280 31.31 18.21 4.91
N ALA A 281 31.06 17.74 3.69
CA ALA A 281 32.10 17.66 2.66
C ALA A 281 32.62 19.07 2.32
N ALA A 282 31.71 20.02 2.09
CA ALA A 282 32.09 21.39 1.78
C ALA A 282 32.87 22.07 2.92
N ALA A 283 32.49 21.82 4.19
CA ALA A 283 33.23 22.31 5.35
C ALA A 283 34.67 21.78 5.39
N VAL A 284 34.89 20.50 5.06
CA VAL A 284 36.24 19.90 5.03
C VAL A 284 37.12 20.56 3.97
N ASP A 285 36.57 20.79 2.77
CA ASP A 285 37.31 21.41 1.68
C ASP A 285 37.64 22.89 1.98
N ILE A 286 36.69 23.63 2.57
CA ILE A 286 36.90 25.01 3.00
C ILE A 286 37.94 25.07 4.14
N ASP A 287 37.78 24.25 5.18
CA ASP A 287 38.71 24.22 6.32
C ASP A 287 40.13 23.87 5.86
N ARG A 288 40.29 23.02 4.83
CA ARG A 288 41.60 22.71 4.24
C ARG A 288 42.23 23.95 3.60
N LEU A 289 41.48 24.69 2.76
CA LEU A 289 41.99 25.92 2.12
C LEU A 289 42.39 26.98 3.14
N LEU A 290 41.61 27.14 4.22
CA LEU A 290 41.92 28.09 5.30
C LEU A 290 43.16 27.66 6.10
N LYS A 291 43.31 26.36 6.40
CA LYS A 291 44.50 25.83 7.07
C LYS A 291 45.76 25.96 6.23
N ASP A 292 45.70 25.59 4.95
CA ASP A 292 46.83 25.74 4.02
C ASP A 292 47.28 27.21 3.97
N THR A 293 46.32 28.14 3.95
CA THR A 293 46.59 29.58 4.00
C THR A 293 47.24 30.00 5.33
N THR A 294 46.75 29.46 6.45
CA THR A 294 47.29 29.73 7.80
C THR A 294 48.72 29.24 7.94
N TYR A 295 49.01 28.01 7.51
CA TYR A 295 50.35 27.40 7.62
C TYR A 295 51.40 28.18 6.84
N VAL A 296 51.06 28.67 5.64
CA VAL A 296 51.97 29.49 4.84
C VAL A 296 52.27 30.82 5.54
N ILE A 297 51.27 31.47 6.14
CA ILE A 297 51.45 32.73 6.89
C ILE A 297 52.31 32.51 8.15
N GLU A 298 52.12 31.39 8.85
CA GLU A 298 52.87 31.07 10.07
C GLU A 298 54.30 30.56 9.80
N GLY A 299 54.68 30.41 8.52
CA GLY A 299 56.01 29.94 8.13
C GLY A 299 56.29 28.49 8.52
N VAL A 300 55.25 27.71 8.85
CA VAL A 300 55.35 26.29 9.19
C VAL A 300 55.53 25.51 7.89
N ARG A 301 56.78 25.37 7.43
CA ARG A 301 57.13 24.50 6.30
C ARG A 301 57.05 23.04 6.76
N TYR A 302 56.22 22.24 6.08
CA TYR A 302 56.33 20.78 6.07
C TYR A 302 57.48 20.34 5.16
#